data_AF-D1CTT4-F1
#
_entry.id   AF-D1CTT4-F1
#
_cell.length_a   1.000
_cell.length_b   1.000
_cell.length_c   1.000
_cell.angle_alpha   90.00
_cell.angle_beta   90.00
_cell.angle_gamma   90.00
#
_symmetry.space_group_name_H-M   'P 1'
#
loop_
_entity.id
_entity.type
_entity.pdbx_description
1 polymer ?
#
loop_
_entity_poly.entity_id
_entity_poly.type
_entity_poly.pdbx_seq_one_letter_code
_entity_poly.pdbx_strand_id
1 'polypeptide(L)' 'LDAANEIDAGGVMINDSSDYRFDAMPFGGFKYGSMGREGVRFAYEDMTQPKVVCINRLKR' A
#
# COMPACT_ATOMS: atom_id res chain seq x y z
N LEU A 1 -18.10 -12.36 -7.78
CA LEU A 1 -17.30 -11.12 -7.61
C LEU A 1 -16.60 -10.77 -8.92
N ASP A 2 -17.22 -11.09 -10.05
CA ASP A 2 -16.51 -11.19 -11.33
C ASP A 2 -16.11 -9.81 -11.83
N ALA A 3 -16.97 -8.81 -11.64
CA ALA A 3 -16.66 -7.41 -11.88
C ALA A 3 -15.42 -6.92 -11.10
N ALA A 4 -15.24 -7.33 -9.83
CA ALA A 4 -14.08 -6.92 -9.06
C ALA A 4 -12.77 -7.57 -9.57
N ASN A 5 -12.87 -8.74 -10.20
CA ASN A 5 -11.72 -9.44 -10.79
C ASN A 5 -11.35 -8.89 -12.18
N GLU A 6 -12.34 -8.37 -12.91
CA GLU A 6 -12.15 -7.83 -14.27
C GLU A 6 -11.77 -6.35 -14.28
N ILE A 7 -12.09 -5.60 -13.22
CA ILE A 7 -11.78 -4.18 -13.13
C ILE A 7 -10.30 -3.97 -12.78
N ASP A 8 -9.61 -3.34 -13.72
CA ASP A 8 -8.25 -2.83 -13.61
C ASP A 8 -8.19 -1.56 -12.71
N ALA A 9 -8.23 -1.74 -11.39
CA ALA A 9 -8.20 -0.64 -10.40
C ALA A 9 -7.32 -0.93 -9.17
N GLY A 10 -6.98 0.13 -8.43
CA GLY A 10 -6.25 0.02 -7.15
C GLY A 10 -7.14 -0.41 -5.98
N GLY A 11 -8.45 -0.23 -6.10
CA GLY A 11 -9.46 -0.65 -5.13
C GLY A 11 -10.85 -0.64 -5.77
N VAL A 12 -11.69 -1.59 -5.36
CA VAL A 12 -13.07 -1.72 -5.85
C VAL A 12 -14.00 -1.71 -4.64
N MET A 13 -14.94 -0.77 -4.62
CA MET A 13 -15.97 -0.71 -3.59
C MET A 13 -17.18 -1.52 -4.02
N ILE A 14 -17.63 -2.44 -3.17
CA ILE A 14 -18.83 -3.25 -3.42
C ILE A 14 -20.00 -2.61 -2.67
N ASN A 15 -21.05 -2.26 -3.41
CA ASN A 15 -22.26 -1.59 -2.90
C ASN A 15 -22.01 -0.18 -2.31
N ASP A 16 -20.94 0.49 -2.71
CA ASP A 16 -20.65 1.87 -2.31
C ASP A 16 -20.14 2.69 -3.51
N SER A 17 -20.10 4.01 -3.37
CA SER A 17 -19.56 4.94 -4.35
C SER A 17 -18.03 4.81 -4.48
N SER A 18 -17.50 5.16 -5.66
CA SER A 18 -16.05 5.27 -5.89
C SER A 18 -15.36 6.33 -5.03
N ASP A 19 -16.13 7.27 -4.47
CA ASP A 19 -15.62 8.36 -3.63
C ASP A 19 -15.37 7.91 -2.18
N TYR A 20 -15.77 6.68 -1.82
CA TYR A 20 -15.47 6.13 -0.51
C TYR A 20 -13.96 5.95 -0.33
N ARG A 21 -13.41 6.62 0.67
CA ARG A 21 -12.01 6.53 1.08
C ARG A 21 -11.93 6.47 2.60
N PHE A 22 -11.25 5.44 3.09
CA PHE A 22 -10.87 5.33 4.49
C PHE A 22 -9.39 5.66 4.65
N ASP A 23 -9.02 6.55 5.57
CA ASP A 23 -7.65 7.10 5.62
C ASP A 23 -6.53 6.07 5.84
N ALA A 24 -6.85 4.92 6.44
CA ALA A 24 -5.86 3.85 6.64
C ALA A 24 -5.84 2.80 5.52
N MET A 25 -6.78 2.83 4.56
CA MET A 25 -6.81 1.89 3.45
C MET A 25 -5.66 2.15 2.46
N PRO A 26 -5.18 1.13 1.72
CA PRO A 26 -4.28 1.36 0.60
C PRO A 26 -4.99 2.19 -0.47
N PHE A 27 -4.44 3.34 -0.81
CA PHE A 27 -5.02 4.23 -1.82
C PHE A 27 -4.02 4.55 -2.93
N GLY A 28 -4.45 4.57 -4.19
CA GLY A 28 -3.59 4.93 -5.32
C GLY A 28 -4.14 4.46 -6.65
N GLY A 29 -3.49 4.86 -7.74
CA GLY A 29 -3.91 4.51 -9.10
C GLY A 29 -3.64 3.07 -9.53
N PHE A 30 -4.01 2.75 -10.77
CA PHE A 30 -3.67 1.50 -11.47
C PHE A 30 -3.20 1.85 -12.89
N LYS A 31 -2.37 0.99 -13.51
CA LYS A 31 -1.68 1.22 -14.81
C LYS A 31 -0.65 2.35 -14.80
N TYR A 32 -0.88 3.37 -15.61
CA TYR A 32 0.13 4.33 -16.01
C TYR A 32 0.22 5.47 -15.00
N GLY A 33 1.43 5.75 -14.53
CA GLY A 33 1.66 6.78 -13.52
C GLY A 33 1.29 6.38 -12.09
N SER A 34 0.88 5.13 -11.86
CA SER A 34 0.70 4.62 -10.50
C SER A 34 2.02 4.09 -9.93
N MET A 35 2.54 4.75 -8.90
CA MET A 35 3.63 4.26 -8.06
C MET A 35 3.26 4.45 -6.59
N GLY A 36 3.60 3.47 -5.76
CA GLY A 36 3.31 3.49 -4.33
C GLY A 36 1.83 3.33 -3.99
N ARG A 37 1.54 3.32 -2.68
CA ARG A 37 0.19 3.38 -2.13
C ARG A 37 0.22 4.35 -0.96
N GLU A 38 -0.77 5.22 -0.90
CA GLU A 38 -1.09 6.00 0.29
C GLU A 38 -1.85 5.14 1.31
N GLY A 39 -2.25 5.79 2.41
CA GLY A 39 -2.75 5.16 3.62
C GLY A 39 -1.65 5.12 4.66
N VAL A 40 -1.98 5.41 5.93
CA VAL A 40 -0.98 5.70 7.00
C VAL A 40 0.18 4.71 7.03
N ARG A 41 -0.11 3.40 6.92
CA ARG A 41 0.92 2.35 6.92
C ARG A 41 1.76 2.33 5.63
N PHE A 42 1.12 2.40 4.47
CA PHE A 42 1.82 2.30 3.18
C PHE A 42 2.69 3.53 2.93
N ALA A 43 2.17 4.71 3.29
CA ALA A 43 2.92 5.95 3.26
C ALA A 43 4.11 5.92 4.22
N TYR A 44 3.96 5.33 5.42
CA TYR A 44 5.09 5.11 6.34
C TYR A 44 6.16 4.22 5.74
N GLU A 45 5.79 3.13 5.07
CA GLU A 45 6.75 2.22 4.41
C GLU A 45 7.51 2.95 3.28
N ASP A 46 6.83 3.76 2.46
CA ASP A 46 7.47 4.56 1.39
C ASP A 46 8.36 5.70 1.95
N MET A 47 8.05 6.22 3.14
CA MET A 47 8.82 7.27 3.81
C MET A 47 9.95 6.73 4.71
N THR A 48 10.12 5.42 4.82
CA THR A 48 11.13 4.81 5.70
C THR A 48 12.10 3.91 4.94
N GLN A 49 13.34 3.85 5.43
CA GLN A 49 14.36 2.96 4.90
C GLN A 49 14.85 2.02 6.00
N PRO A 50 14.78 0.69 5.82
CA PRO A 50 15.25 -0.25 6.83
C PRO A 50 16.77 -0.12 7.00
N LYS A 51 17.21 0.00 8.26
CA LYS A 51 18.63 0.01 8.62
C LYS A 51 19.00 -1.34 9.22
N VAL A 52 19.97 -2.02 8.61
CA VAL A 52 20.50 -3.29 9.12
C VAL A 52 21.62 -3.01 10.12
N VAL A 53 21.55 -3.63 11.31
CA VAL A 53 22.60 -3.57 12.33
C VAL A 53 23.13 -4.98 12.57
N CYS A 54 24.36 -5.25 12.15
CA CYS A 54 25.04 -6.52 12.35
C CYS A 54 25.97 -6.45 13.57
N ILE A 55 25.74 -7.31 14.56
CA ILE A 55 26.54 -7.35 15.79
C ILE A 55 27.30 -8.68 15.84
N ASN A 56 28.63 -8.60 15.70
CA ASN A 56 29.52 -9.73 15.98
C ASN A 56 30.11 -9.57 17.40
N ARG A 57 29.70 -10.43 18.34
CA ARG A 57 30.23 -10.41 19.72
C ARG A 57 31.38 -11.39 19.83
N LEU A 58 32.57 -10.90 20.19
CA LEU A 58 33.69 -11.75 20.59
C LEU A 58 33.39 -12.38 21.96
N LYS A 59 33.57 -13.70 22.07
CA LYS A 59 33.53 -14.41 23.36
C LYS A 59 34.75 -14.00 24.18
N ARG A 60 34.53 -13.71 25.48
CA ARG A 60 35.59 -13.56 26.48
C ARG A 60 36.32 -14.88 26.69
#